data_AF-A0A7W3SX60-F1
#
_entry.id   AF-A0A7W3SX60-F1
#
_cell.length_a   1.000
_cell.length_b   1.000
_cell.length_c   1.000
_cell.angle_alpha   90.00
_cell.angle_beta   90.00
_cell.angle_gamma   90.00
#
_symmetry.space_group_name_H-M   'P 1'
#
loop_
_entity.id
_entity.type
_entity.pdbx_description
1 polymer ?
#
loop_
_entity_poly.entity_id
_entity_poly.type
_entity_poly.pdbx_seq_one_letter_code
_entity_poly.pdbx_strand_id
1 'polypeptide(L)' 'MEIYELIEKSKKPLLFEKGSSQMWIDEYISQQMLEAHLDPDTDEASRNPVTVDASVNWIKNYICNNNIELKLLDMLN' A
#
# COMPACT_ATOMS: atom_id res chain seq x y z
N MET A 1 15.04 -7.22 26.45
CA MET A 1 15.47 -6.32 25.36
C MET A 1 16.03 -5.07 26.00
N GLU A 2 17.32 -4.80 25.79
CA GLU A 2 18.01 -3.67 26.42
C GLU A 2 17.88 -2.40 25.57
N ILE A 3 17.94 -1.22 26.20
CA ILE A 3 17.73 0.08 25.53
C ILE A 3 18.72 0.33 24.38
N TYR A 4 19.93 -0.21 24.47
CA TYR A 4 20.94 -0.10 23.42
C TYR A 4 20.54 -0.83 22.14
N GLU A 5 19.85 -1.97 22.24
CA GLU A 5 19.37 -2.72 21.07
C GLU A 5 18.31 -1.92 20.30
N LEU A 6 17.44 -1.22 21.02
CA LEU A 6 16.42 -0.35 20.43
C LEU A 6 17.04 0.84 19.71
N ILE A 7 18.08 1.46 20.29
CA ILE A 7 18.79 2.59 19.68
C ILE A 7 19.43 2.16 18.35
N GLU A 8 20.08 0.99 18.31
CA GLU A 8 20.67 0.46 17.07
C GLU A 8 19.62 0.16 16.00
N LYS A 9 18.50 -0.49 16.35
CA LYS A 9 17.42 -0.80 15.40
C LYS A 9 16.63 0.41 14.92
N SER A 10 16.70 1.53 15.63
CA SER A 10 16.01 2.78 15.27
C SER A 10 16.83 3.66 14.31
N LYS A 11 18.07 3.29 13.98
CA LYS A 11 18.88 4.02 13.00
C LYS A 11 18.26 3.91 11.61
N LYS A 12 18.36 5.00 10.85
CA LYS A 12 17.92 5.01 9.45
C LYS A 12 18.74 4.00 8.63
N PRO A 13 18.12 3.10 7.86
CA PRO A 13 18.84 2.18 6.99
C PRO A 13 19.54 2.91 5.84
N LEU A 14 20.54 2.27 5.24
CA LEU A 14 21.18 2.76 4.02
C LEU A 14 20.18 2.79 2.87
N LEU A 15 20.49 3.59 1.85
CA LEU A 15 19.65 3.69 0.66
C LEU A 15 19.58 2.32 -0.03
N PHE A 16 18.35 1.83 -0.26
CA PHE A 16 18.06 0.51 -0.84
C PHE A 16 18.56 -0.69 -0.02
N GLU A 17 18.88 -0.50 1.26
CA GLU A 17 19.19 -1.62 2.14
C GLU A 17 17.98 -2.56 2.21
N LYS A 18 18.24 -3.87 2.09
CA LYS A 18 17.19 -4.87 2.17
C LYS A 18 16.63 -4.87 3.59
N GLY A 19 15.35 -4.53 3.72
CA GLY A 19 14.65 -4.63 5.00
C GLY A 19 14.61 -6.07 5.51
N SER A 20 14.60 -6.21 6.83
CA SER A 20 14.38 -7.49 7.53
C SER A 20 12.89 -7.81 7.75
N SER A 21 11.99 -6.95 7.28
CA SER A 21 10.58 -7.03 7.62
C SER A 21 9.92 -8.28 7.03
N GLN A 22 9.35 -9.10 7.91
CA GLN A 22 8.63 -10.33 7.60
C GLN A 22 7.14 -10.24 7.97
N MET A 23 6.59 -9.03 8.08
CA MET A 23 5.22 -8.80 8.55
C MET A 23 4.16 -9.65 7.82
N TRP A 24 4.35 -9.89 6.52
CA TRP A 24 3.42 -10.64 5.67
C TRP A 24 3.35 -12.15 5.97
N ILE A 25 4.36 -12.72 6.63
CA ILE A 25 4.40 -14.15 6.96
C ILE A 25 4.11 -14.41 8.45
N ASP A 26 3.95 -13.36 9.24
CA ASP A 26 3.49 -13.49 10.61
C ASP A 26 2.02 -13.89 10.61
N GLU A 27 1.68 -14.96 11.34
CA GLU A 27 0.35 -15.58 11.30
C GLU A 27 -0.74 -14.60 11.75
N TYR A 28 -0.49 -13.83 12.80
CA TYR A 28 -1.45 -12.87 13.32
C TYR A 28 -1.59 -11.67 12.38
N ILE A 29 -0.46 -11.07 11.96
CA ILE A 29 -0.49 -9.88 11.09
C ILE A 29 -1.12 -10.21 9.73
N SER A 30 -0.79 -11.36 9.14
CA SER A 30 -1.34 -11.76 7.84
C SER A 30 -2.85 -11.98 7.89
N GLN A 31 -3.39 -12.52 8.98
CA GLN A 31 -4.83 -12.64 9.18
C GLN A 31 -5.50 -11.26 9.27
N GLN A 32 -4.96 -10.35 10.09
CA GLN A 32 -5.53 -9.00 10.20
C GLN A 32 -5.44 -8.21 8.89
N MET A 33 -4.35 -8.37 8.14
CA MET A 33 -4.21 -7.79 6.80
C MET A 33 -5.29 -8.32 5.85
N LEU A 34 -5.57 -9.63 5.87
CA LEU A 34 -6.61 -10.23 5.06
C LEU A 34 -8.00 -9.70 5.45
N GLU A 35 -8.30 -9.62 6.75
CA GLU A 35 -9.56 -9.05 7.24
C GLU A 35 -9.75 -7.61 6.74
N ALA A 36 -8.73 -6.76 6.87
CA ALA A 36 -8.76 -5.38 6.37
C ALA A 36 -8.90 -5.28 4.85
N HIS A 37 -8.35 -6.23 4.08
CA HIS A 37 -8.54 -6.28 2.62
C HIS A 37 -9.94 -6.71 2.20
N LEU A 38 -10.63 -7.50 3.03
CA LEU A 38 -11.96 -8.03 2.73
C LEU A 38 -13.09 -7.10 3.19
N ASP A 39 -12.80 -6.12 4.06
CA ASP A 39 -13.77 -5.13 4.51
C ASP A 39 -13.98 -4.04 3.43
N PRO A 40 -15.16 -4.00 2.77
CA PRO A 40 -15.43 -3.02 1.71
C PRO A 40 -15.78 -1.63 2.24
N ASP A 41 -16.02 -1.49 3.55
CA ASP A 41 -16.48 -0.24 4.17
C ASP A 41 -15.31 0.60 4.70
N THR A 42 -14.07 0.09 4.60
CA THR A 42 -12.86 0.79 5.02
C THR A 42 -11.84 0.90 3.89
N ASP A 43 -10.84 1.76 4.11
CA ASP A 43 -9.69 1.97 3.21
C ASP A 43 -8.39 1.45 3.84
N GLU A 44 -8.46 0.61 4.89
CA GLU A 44 -7.31 0.26 5.74
C GLU A 44 -6.22 -0.52 5.00
N ALA A 45 -6.59 -1.38 4.04
CA ALA A 45 -5.66 -2.16 3.23
C ALA A 45 -5.89 -2.00 1.72
N SER A 46 -7.14 -2.09 1.27
CA SER A 46 -7.56 -1.73 -0.09
C SER A 46 -8.54 -0.57 -0.03
N ARG A 47 -8.61 0.23 -1.10
CA ARG A 47 -9.65 1.26 -1.22
C ARG A 47 -11.02 0.61 -1.33
N ASN A 48 -12.02 1.25 -0.72
CA ASN A 48 -13.41 0.85 -0.83
C ASN A 48 -13.89 0.83 -2.30
N PRO A 49 -14.94 0.04 -2.60
CA PRO A 49 -15.43 -0.14 -3.97
C PRO A 49 -15.82 1.16 -4.67
N VAL A 50 -16.39 2.14 -3.96
CA VAL A 50 -16.82 3.42 -4.54
C VAL A 50 -15.62 4.20 -5.10
N THR A 51 -14.53 4.25 -4.34
CA THR A 51 -13.28 4.89 -4.76
C THR A 51 -12.63 4.13 -5.92
N VAL A 52 -12.65 2.79 -5.89
CA VAL A 52 -12.15 1.95 -6.99
C VAL A 52 -12.91 2.22 -8.28
N ASP A 53 -14.25 2.21 -8.23
CA ASP A 53 -15.10 2.48 -9.39
C ASP A 53 -14.90 3.89 -9.94
N ALA A 54 -14.77 4.89 -9.06
CA ALA A 54 -14.45 6.26 -9.47
C ALA A 54 -13.10 6.35 -10.20
N SER A 55 -12.09 5.65 -9.67
CA SER A 55 -10.74 5.60 -10.26
C SER A 55 -10.75 4.93 -11.63
N VAL A 56 -11.42 3.78 -11.74
CA VAL A 56 -11.58 3.04 -13.01
C VAL A 56 -12.32 3.89 -14.04
N ASN A 57 -13.40 4.55 -13.65
CA ASN A 57 -14.15 5.43 -14.54
C ASN A 57 -13.30 6.61 -15.01
N TRP A 58 -12.50 7.20 -14.12
CA TRP A 58 -11.57 8.27 -14.49
C TRP A 58 -10.53 7.78 -15.50
N ILE A 59 -9.87 6.64 -15.24
CA ILE A 59 -8.88 6.05 -16.17
C ILE A 59 -9.52 5.81 -17.54
N LYS A 60 -10.69 5.17 -17.57
CA LYS A 60 -11.42 4.86 -18.81
C LYS A 60 -11.74 6.13 -19.59
N ASN A 61 -12.30 7.13 -18.93
CA ASN A 61 -12.77 8.34 -19.61
C ASN A 61 -11.64 9.29 -19.98
N TYR A 62 -10.59 9.39 -19.16
CA TYR A 62 -9.54 10.37 -19.34
C TYR A 62 -8.37 9.83 -20.15
N ILE A 63 -7.94 8.59 -19.90
CA ILE A 63 -6.75 8.00 -20.51
C ILE A 63 -7.12 7.25 -21.79
N CYS A 64 -8.03 6.27 -21.68
CA CYS A 64 -8.35 5.39 -22.80
C CYS A 64 -9.10 6.12 -23.93
N ASN A 65 -10.00 7.05 -23.59
CA ASN A 65 -10.83 7.71 -24.62
C ASN A 65 -10.15 8.92 -25.28
N ASN A 66 -9.11 9.52 -24.69
CA ASN A 66 -8.51 10.76 -25.22
C ASN A 66 -7.17 10.57 -25.94
N ASN A 67 -6.69 9.34 -26.16
CA ASN A 67 -5.38 9.06 -26.81
C ASN A 67 -4.22 9.91 -26.22
N ILE A 68 -4.26 10.18 -24.91
CA ILE A 68 -3.23 10.97 -24.25
C ILE A 68 -2.15 10.00 -23.77
N GLU A 69 -0.93 10.16 -24.27
CA GLU A 69 0.25 9.45 -23.81
C GLU A 69 0.60 9.96 -22.40
N LEU A 70 -0.06 9.42 -21.37
CA LEU A 70 0.13 9.82 -19.98
C LEU A 70 1.07 8.86 -19.27
N LYS A 71 2.08 9.43 -18.60
CA LYS A 71 2.87 8.73 -17.58
C LYS A 71 1.97 8.44 -16.39
N LEU A 72 1.37 7.26 -16.39
CA LEU A 72 0.33 6.74 -15.51
C LEU A 72 0.70 6.62 -14.00
N LEU A 73 1.86 7.11 -13.55
CA LEU A 73 2.47 6.57 -12.32
C LEU A 73 1.88 7.11 -11.00
N ASP A 74 1.08 8.18 -10.99
CA ASP A 74 0.72 8.86 -9.73
C ASP A 74 -0.80 8.92 -9.48
N MET A 75 -1.45 7.76 -9.35
CA MET A 75 -2.86 7.67 -8.88
C MET A 75 -2.99 7.42 -7.37
N LEU A 76 -1.90 7.49 -6.61
CA LEU A 76 -1.90 7.34 -5.15
C LEU A 76 -1.67 8.69 -4.48
N ASN A 77 -2.71 9.53 -4.43
CA ASN A 77 -2.83 10.64 -3.47
C ASN A 77 -4.22 10.62 -2.86
#